data_AF-A0A5C6JWL1-F1
#
_entry.id   AF-A0A5C6JWL1-F1
#
_cell.length_a   1.000
_cell.length_b   1.000
_cell.length_c   1.000
_cell.angle_alpha   90.00
_cell.angle_beta   90.00
_cell.angle_gamma   90.00
#
_symmetry.space_group_name_H-M   'P 1'
#
loop_
_entity.id
_entity.type
_entity.pdbx_description
1 polymer ?
#
loop_
_entity_poly.entity_id
_entity_poly.type
_entity_poly.pdbx_seq_one_letter_code
_entity_poly.pdbx_strand_id
1 'polypeptide(L)'
;MGSQFPTTVCELAVPLAASNAVLEQSSVQAAVVHPANRQLPLPDWTSATRPRRVAVIGDTGCEVPATGPVQNCANHQTGWPFPRIAANAAAVTRPDLVVHVGDYLYREDPARENDKAANPGCTTTADRAGWDCVVADFFRPAEPLLATAPVALTRGNHEDCNAAQQGGAGGSWFRYLADVLRPDGRCITYSPTVPIRAGTLNLVSVDSSFADPGDTGSTAQSGVFTRRFEAVNQAARQHPANDYFVFTHKPVWMVKAAGTLPQNVEWATPVLDAAVAATGLHRLADNVRLVLSGHIHLYQMLDFGTGRPPQLTVGSSGGPLDNGPDDAKVVGKEIGTPPTAVHQSITQEQTPGGQGVFGYAVLADGGGTWNLTFHDASGAVRGQTCALSTSAADKTFVCH
;
A
#
# COMPACT_ATOMS: atom_id res chain seq x y z
N MET A 1 9.87 -24.08 15.76
CA MET A 1 9.96 -23.22 14.55
C MET A 1 9.63 -23.95 13.25
N GLY A 2 9.24 -25.24 13.25
CA GLY A 2 9.08 -26.05 12.02
C GLY A 2 7.66 -26.24 11.46
N SER A 3 6.62 -25.54 11.94
CA SER A 3 5.24 -25.72 11.43
C SER A 3 4.68 -24.53 10.64
N GLN A 4 5.01 -23.28 11.01
CA GLN A 4 4.42 -22.10 10.34
C GLN A 4 4.95 -21.88 8.92
N PHE A 5 6.23 -22.21 8.68
CA PHE A 5 6.92 -21.97 7.41
C PHE A 5 7.44 -23.31 6.83
N PRO A 6 6.57 -24.16 6.28
CA PRO A 6 6.96 -25.45 5.70
C PRO A 6 7.66 -25.30 4.33
N THR A 7 7.87 -24.07 3.86
CA THR A 7 8.35 -23.77 2.52
C THR A 7 9.82 -23.35 2.52
N THR A 8 10.51 -23.65 1.41
CA THR A 8 11.79 -23.02 1.07
C THR A 8 11.51 -21.76 0.27
N VAL A 9 12.19 -20.66 0.60
CA VAL A 9 12.12 -19.41 -0.17
C VAL A 9 13.52 -19.11 -0.66
N CYS A 10 13.61 -18.78 -1.94
CA CYS A 10 14.84 -18.44 -2.62
C CYS A 10 14.69 -17.03 -3.20
N GLU A 11 15.77 -16.26 -3.16
CA GLU A 11 15.82 -14.93 -3.75
C GLU A 11 16.84 -14.92 -4.88
N LEU A 12 16.49 -14.24 -5.97
CA LEU A 12 17.39 -13.99 -7.08
C LEU A 12 17.30 -12.51 -7.44
N ALA A 13 18.43 -11.82 -7.34
CA ALA A 13 18.54 -10.46 -7.82
C ALA A 13 18.48 -10.44 -9.35
N VAL A 14 17.48 -9.76 -9.91
CA VAL A 14 17.33 -9.61 -11.35
C VAL A 14 17.92 -8.26 -11.79
N PRO A 15 18.91 -8.24 -12.69
CA PRO A 15 19.46 -6.98 -13.21
C PRO A 15 18.41 -6.16 -13.95
N LEU A 16 18.45 -4.83 -13.83
CA LEU A 16 17.52 -3.94 -14.56
C LEU A 16 17.59 -4.10 -16.10
N ALA A 17 18.73 -4.55 -16.62
CA ALA A 17 18.93 -4.82 -18.04
C ALA A 17 18.45 -6.22 -18.49
N ALA A 18 17.84 -7.01 -17.60
CA ALA A 18 17.29 -8.31 -17.95
C ALA A 18 16.18 -8.14 -18.99
N SER A 19 16.26 -8.92 -20.08
CA SER A 19 15.25 -8.93 -21.14
C SER A 19 14.25 -10.07 -21.01
N ASN A 20 14.51 -11.03 -20.12
CA ASN A 20 13.64 -12.18 -19.88
C ASN A 20 13.87 -12.78 -18.48
N ALA A 21 12.81 -13.28 -17.84
CA ALA A 21 12.86 -14.02 -16.59
C ALA A 21 11.80 -15.14 -16.59
N VAL A 22 12.26 -16.39 -16.56
CA VAL A 22 11.40 -17.58 -16.68
C VAL A 22 11.80 -18.61 -15.64
N LEU A 23 10.82 -19.27 -15.02
CA LEU A 23 11.03 -20.44 -14.17
C LEU A 23 11.31 -21.67 -15.04
N GLU A 24 12.58 -22.05 -15.17
CA GLU A 24 13.01 -23.13 -16.08
C GLU A 24 12.31 -24.47 -15.79
N GLN A 25 11.73 -25.07 -16.83
CA GLN A 25 11.00 -26.33 -16.71
C GLN A 25 11.87 -27.50 -16.29
N SER A 26 13.12 -27.54 -16.72
CA SER A 26 14.08 -28.59 -16.39
C SER A 26 14.51 -28.60 -14.92
N SER A 27 14.40 -27.47 -14.21
CA SER A 27 14.84 -27.34 -12.82
C SER A 27 13.69 -27.36 -11.81
N VAL A 28 12.45 -27.03 -12.23
CA VAL A 28 11.28 -26.99 -11.33
C VAL A 28 10.58 -28.34 -11.26
N GLN A 29 10.76 -29.06 -10.14
CA GLN A 29 10.03 -30.28 -9.80
C GLN A 29 8.83 -29.98 -8.88
N ALA A 30 7.88 -29.19 -9.36
CA ALA A 30 6.66 -28.86 -8.62
C ALA A 30 5.42 -29.44 -9.31
N ALA A 31 4.45 -29.93 -8.51
CA ALA A 31 3.18 -30.44 -9.04
C ALA A 31 2.35 -29.32 -9.70
N VAL A 32 2.46 -28.09 -9.19
CA VAL A 32 1.84 -26.88 -9.74
C VAL A 32 2.88 -25.76 -9.71
N VAL A 33 2.90 -24.93 -10.76
CA VAL A 33 3.81 -23.78 -10.89
C VAL A 33 2.98 -22.53 -11.10
N HIS A 34 3.32 -21.47 -10.37
CA HIS A 34 2.70 -20.15 -10.49
C HIS A 34 3.78 -19.10 -10.85
N PRO A 35 3.52 -18.24 -11.87
CA PRO A 35 2.40 -18.33 -12.79
C PRO A 35 2.53 -19.56 -13.71
N ALA A 36 1.41 -20.09 -14.20
CA ALA A 36 1.37 -21.32 -14.99
C ALA A 36 2.23 -21.26 -16.27
N ASN A 37 2.37 -20.07 -16.86
CA ASN A 37 3.23 -19.83 -18.03
C ASN A 37 4.72 -19.67 -17.69
N ARG A 38 5.10 -19.71 -16.40
CA ARG A 38 6.46 -19.58 -15.87
C ARG A 38 7.13 -18.22 -16.12
N GLN A 39 6.46 -17.28 -16.77
CA GLN A 39 7.02 -15.98 -17.10
C GLN A 39 6.86 -15.04 -15.91
N LEU A 40 7.97 -14.46 -15.46
CA LEU A 40 7.95 -13.42 -14.43
C LEU A 40 7.93 -12.05 -15.10
N PRO A 41 7.13 -11.09 -14.60
CA PRO A 41 7.14 -9.74 -15.14
C PRO A 41 8.49 -9.09 -14.84
N LEU A 42 9.01 -8.37 -15.83
CA LEU A 42 10.20 -7.55 -15.69
C LEU A 42 9.84 -6.09 -15.82
N PRO A 43 10.59 -5.18 -15.15
CA PRO A 43 10.56 -3.77 -15.46
C PRO A 43 10.68 -3.50 -16.97
N ASP A 44 9.79 -2.69 -17.53
CA ASP A 44 9.88 -2.22 -18.92
C ASP A 44 10.60 -0.85 -19.04
N TRP A 45 11.11 -0.33 -17.91
CA TRP A 45 11.88 0.91 -17.83
C TRP A 45 13.39 0.67 -17.70
N THR A 46 14.15 1.71 -18.04
CA THR A 46 15.61 1.75 -17.94
C THR A 46 16.04 2.72 -16.84
N SER A 47 17.35 2.95 -16.69
CA SER A 47 17.86 4.01 -15.81
C SER A 47 17.49 5.43 -16.26
N ALA A 48 17.04 5.61 -17.51
CA ALA A 48 16.71 6.92 -18.10
C ALA A 48 15.21 7.10 -18.38
N THR A 49 14.39 6.07 -18.17
CA THR A 49 12.92 6.11 -18.31
C THR A 49 12.27 5.76 -16.98
N ARG A 50 10.94 5.73 -16.90
CA ARG A 50 10.17 5.38 -15.69
C ARG A 50 8.97 4.50 -16.04
N PRO A 51 8.37 3.78 -15.07
CA PRO A 51 7.08 3.10 -15.28
C PRO A 51 6.04 4.09 -15.84
N ARG A 52 5.23 3.64 -16.79
CA ARG A 52 4.20 4.48 -17.43
C ARG A 52 2.84 4.32 -16.75
N ARG A 53 2.59 3.24 -16.02
CA ARG A 53 1.33 2.99 -15.30
C ARG A 53 1.60 2.30 -13.97
N VAL A 54 1.54 3.09 -12.91
CA VAL A 54 1.67 2.60 -11.53
C VAL A 54 0.28 2.35 -10.95
N ALA A 55 -0.04 1.09 -10.63
CA ALA A 55 -1.23 0.77 -9.84
C ALA A 55 -0.90 0.90 -8.34
N VAL A 56 -1.79 1.52 -7.57
CA VAL A 56 -1.72 1.60 -6.10
C VAL A 56 -2.89 0.82 -5.51
N ILE A 57 -2.59 -0.10 -4.61
CA ILE A 57 -3.54 -1.05 -4.02
C ILE A 57 -3.17 -1.30 -2.56
N GLY A 58 -4.13 -1.54 -1.68
CA GLY A 58 -3.86 -1.69 -0.24
C GLY A 58 -4.98 -2.40 0.50
N ASP A 59 -4.64 -2.93 1.68
CA ASP A 59 -5.63 -3.41 2.64
C ASP A 59 -6.48 -4.53 2.04
N THR A 60 -5.78 -5.52 1.46
CA THR A 60 -6.35 -6.46 0.49
C THR A 60 -6.85 -7.76 1.10
N GLY A 61 -6.45 -8.11 2.32
CA GLY A 61 -6.81 -9.40 2.89
C GLY A 61 -8.31 -9.51 3.20
N CYS A 62 -8.74 -10.73 3.51
CA CYS A 62 -10.13 -11.00 3.85
C CYS A 62 -10.35 -10.98 5.35
N GLU A 63 -11.22 -10.10 5.85
CA GLU A 63 -11.43 -9.92 7.28
C GLU A 63 -12.21 -11.06 7.93
N VAL A 64 -11.49 -11.84 8.75
CA VAL A 64 -12.02 -12.93 9.55
C VAL A 64 -11.55 -12.73 11.00
N PRO A 65 -12.12 -11.76 11.72
CA PRO A 65 -11.65 -11.40 13.05
C PRO A 65 -11.96 -12.50 14.06
N ALA A 66 -11.34 -12.48 15.24
CA ALA A 66 -11.69 -13.44 16.30
C ALA A 66 -13.12 -13.22 16.83
N THR A 67 -13.62 -11.98 16.77
CA THR A 67 -14.96 -11.59 17.21
C THR A 67 -15.60 -10.61 16.24
N GLY A 68 -16.93 -10.57 16.13
CA GLY A 68 -17.63 -9.65 15.23
C GLY A 68 -17.91 -10.24 13.85
N PRO A 69 -18.34 -9.42 12.88
CA PRO A 69 -18.71 -9.89 11.54
C PRO A 69 -17.50 -10.41 10.75
N VAL A 70 -17.75 -11.37 9.87
CA VAL A 70 -16.74 -12.00 9.01
C VAL A 70 -17.09 -11.67 7.55
N GLN A 71 -16.11 -11.24 6.76
CA GLN A 71 -16.29 -11.10 5.31
C GLN A 71 -16.40 -12.48 4.66
N ASN A 72 -17.33 -12.64 3.72
CA ASN A 72 -17.44 -13.87 2.93
C ASN A 72 -16.31 -13.93 1.90
N CYS A 73 -15.21 -14.57 2.26
CA CYS A 73 -13.99 -14.70 1.46
C CYS A 73 -14.22 -15.55 0.21
N ALA A 74 -15.20 -16.46 0.22
CA ALA A 74 -15.55 -17.26 -0.95
C ALA A 74 -16.34 -16.47 -2.02
N ASN A 75 -16.93 -15.32 -1.67
CA ASN A 75 -17.73 -14.49 -2.57
C ASN A 75 -16.98 -13.22 -2.97
N HIS A 76 -16.41 -13.21 -4.18
CA HIS A 76 -15.62 -12.10 -4.68
C HIS A 76 -16.44 -10.98 -5.35
N GLN A 77 -17.76 -11.13 -5.42
CA GLN A 77 -18.67 -10.15 -6.01
C GLN A 77 -19.18 -9.16 -4.97
N THR A 78 -19.53 -9.65 -3.78
CA THR A 78 -20.17 -8.85 -2.72
C THR A 78 -19.55 -9.04 -1.34
N GLY A 79 -18.64 -10.01 -1.15
CA GLY A 79 -18.01 -10.29 0.13
C GLY A 79 -16.61 -9.69 0.23
N TRP A 80 -15.67 -10.26 -0.54
CA TRP A 80 -14.26 -9.87 -0.55
C TRP A 80 -13.75 -9.64 -1.97
N PRO A 81 -13.65 -8.38 -2.44
CA PRO A 81 -13.48 -8.08 -3.86
C PRO A 81 -12.03 -8.13 -4.35
N PHE A 82 -11.04 -8.35 -3.48
CA PHE A 82 -9.62 -8.31 -3.87
C PHE A 82 -9.28 -9.19 -5.09
N PRO A 83 -9.70 -10.47 -5.18
CA PRO A 83 -9.43 -11.30 -6.36
C PRO A 83 -9.96 -10.68 -7.66
N ARG A 84 -11.14 -10.04 -7.59
CA ARG A 84 -11.76 -9.36 -8.73
C ARG A 84 -11.02 -8.07 -9.07
N ILE A 85 -10.61 -7.30 -8.07
CA ILE A 85 -9.78 -6.09 -8.24
C ILE A 85 -8.44 -6.43 -8.88
N ALA A 86 -7.72 -7.44 -8.37
CA ALA A 86 -6.43 -7.87 -8.91
C ALA A 86 -6.55 -8.34 -10.36
N ALA A 87 -7.58 -9.14 -10.68
CA ALA A 87 -7.85 -9.58 -12.05
C ALA A 87 -8.17 -8.41 -12.99
N ASN A 88 -8.98 -7.43 -12.56
CA ASN A 88 -9.33 -6.28 -13.39
C ASN A 88 -8.20 -5.27 -13.51
N ALA A 89 -7.38 -5.07 -12.48
CA ALA A 89 -6.16 -4.29 -12.57
C ALA A 89 -5.20 -4.92 -13.60
N ALA A 90 -4.99 -6.24 -13.52
CA ALA A 90 -4.20 -6.97 -14.50
C ALA A 90 -4.77 -6.86 -15.93
N ALA A 91 -6.08 -7.00 -16.12
CA ALA A 91 -6.69 -7.07 -17.46
C ALA A 91 -6.99 -5.70 -18.09
N VAL A 92 -7.50 -4.75 -17.32
CA VAL A 92 -8.00 -3.46 -17.80
C VAL A 92 -6.89 -2.42 -17.81
N THR A 93 -6.27 -2.21 -16.65
CA THR A 93 -5.29 -1.12 -16.49
C THR A 93 -3.88 -1.56 -16.78
N ARG A 94 -3.58 -2.87 -16.78
CA ARG A 94 -2.31 -3.51 -17.19
C ARG A 94 -1.10 -2.70 -16.69
N PRO A 95 -0.94 -2.47 -15.37
CA PRO A 95 0.15 -1.65 -14.86
C PRO A 95 1.51 -2.24 -15.28
N ASP A 96 2.52 -1.39 -15.36
CA ASP A 96 3.92 -1.82 -15.47
C ASP A 96 4.62 -1.85 -14.10
N LEU A 97 4.05 -1.21 -13.08
CA LEU A 97 4.48 -1.30 -11.68
C LEU A 97 3.27 -1.31 -10.74
N VAL A 98 3.33 -2.11 -9.69
CA VAL A 98 2.33 -2.08 -8.60
C VAL A 98 2.99 -1.59 -7.31
N VAL A 99 2.31 -0.72 -6.59
CA VAL A 99 2.66 -0.33 -5.21
C VAL A 99 1.58 -0.87 -4.29
N HIS A 100 1.92 -1.82 -3.42
CA HIS A 100 1.02 -2.31 -2.38
C HIS A 100 1.30 -1.59 -1.07
N VAL A 101 0.31 -0.89 -0.53
CA VAL A 101 0.45 -0.03 0.65
C VAL A 101 0.18 -0.75 1.99
N GLY A 102 0.49 -2.05 2.07
CA GLY A 102 0.36 -2.82 3.31
C GLY A 102 -0.97 -3.50 3.55
N ASP A 103 -1.02 -4.21 4.69
CA ASP A 103 -2.09 -5.07 5.19
C ASP A 103 -2.54 -6.15 4.19
N TYR A 104 -1.99 -7.35 4.39
CA TYR A 104 -2.17 -8.49 3.50
C TYR A 104 -2.95 -9.62 4.18
N LEU A 105 -2.75 -9.82 5.49
CA LEU A 105 -3.25 -10.96 6.26
C LEU A 105 -4.31 -10.50 7.26
N TYR A 106 -5.57 -10.82 6.99
CA TYR A 106 -6.71 -10.33 7.79
C TYR A 106 -7.47 -11.45 8.52
N ARG A 107 -7.08 -12.70 8.30
CA ARG A 107 -7.66 -13.82 9.03
C ARG A 107 -7.05 -13.92 10.41
N GLU A 108 -7.75 -13.43 11.43
CA GLU A 108 -7.39 -13.69 12.83
C GLU A 108 -7.90 -15.06 13.31
N ASP A 109 -9.06 -15.50 12.81
CA ASP A 109 -9.63 -16.81 13.11
C ASP A 109 -10.19 -17.51 11.84
N PRO A 110 -9.32 -18.16 11.04
CA PRO A 110 -9.73 -18.90 9.84
C PRO A 110 -10.85 -19.94 10.06
N ALA A 111 -11.07 -20.40 11.30
CA ALA A 111 -12.15 -21.35 11.61
C ALA A 111 -13.54 -20.78 11.38
N ARG A 112 -13.69 -19.46 11.37
CA ARG A 112 -14.99 -18.78 11.22
C ARG A 112 -15.44 -18.61 9.77
N GLU A 113 -14.54 -18.80 8.81
CA GLU A 113 -14.83 -18.60 7.40
C GLU A 113 -15.30 -19.88 6.68
N ASN A 114 -16.03 -19.77 5.58
CA ASN A 114 -16.63 -20.91 4.87
C ASN A 114 -15.80 -21.41 3.67
N ASP A 115 -14.63 -20.85 3.40
CA ASP A 115 -13.79 -21.14 2.23
C ASP A 115 -12.75 -22.25 2.43
N LYS A 116 -12.81 -22.97 3.55
CA LYS A 116 -11.86 -24.02 3.97
C LYS A 116 -11.57 -25.07 2.89
N ALA A 117 -12.58 -25.43 2.09
CA ALA A 117 -12.43 -26.40 1.01
C ALA A 117 -11.48 -25.90 -0.10
N ALA A 118 -11.47 -24.59 -0.36
CA ALA A 118 -10.54 -23.97 -1.30
C ALA A 118 -9.16 -23.69 -0.66
N ASN A 119 -9.09 -23.61 0.67
CA ASN A 119 -7.89 -23.28 1.43
C ASN A 119 -7.55 -24.36 2.47
N PRO A 120 -7.26 -25.62 2.04
CA PRO A 120 -6.86 -26.67 2.96
C PRO A 120 -5.53 -26.26 3.62
N GLY A 121 -5.53 -26.13 4.96
CA GLY A 121 -4.37 -25.64 5.73
C GLY A 121 -4.50 -24.21 6.25
N CYS A 122 -5.52 -23.45 5.82
CA CYS A 122 -5.93 -22.19 6.45
C CYS A 122 -7.32 -22.35 7.05
N THR A 123 -7.43 -23.12 8.14
CA THR A 123 -8.74 -23.59 8.63
C THR A 123 -8.96 -23.42 10.13
N THR A 124 -7.89 -23.18 10.88
CA THR A 124 -7.92 -23.02 12.33
C THR A 124 -7.20 -21.75 12.74
N THR A 125 -7.45 -21.29 13.96
CA THR A 125 -6.72 -20.16 14.56
C THR A 125 -5.20 -20.40 14.58
N ALA A 126 -4.73 -21.65 14.67
CA ALA A 126 -3.30 -21.97 14.64
C ALA A 126 -2.64 -21.70 13.27
N ASP A 127 -3.45 -21.68 12.22
CA ASP A 127 -3.00 -21.54 10.83
C ASP A 127 -2.89 -20.07 10.38
N ARG A 128 -3.46 -19.13 11.14
CA ARG A 128 -3.77 -17.73 10.74
C ARG A 128 -2.63 -16.88 10.17
N ALA A 129 -1.38 -17.30 10.36
CA ALA A 129 -0.21 -16.68 9.76
C ALA A 129 0.73 -17.71 9.10
N GLY A 130 0.29 -18.94 8.92
CA GLY A 130 1.00 -19.97 8.17
C GLY A 130 0.98 -19.70 6.67
N TRP A 131 1.85 -20.40 5.94
CA TRP A 131 1.93 -20.32 4.48
C TRP A 131 0.57 -20.42 3.78
N ASP A 132 -0.28 -21.35 4.20
CA ASP A 132 -1.56 -21.58 3.53
C ASP A 132 -2.52 -20.38 3.66
N CYS A 133 -2.50 -19.66 4.79
CA CYS A 133 -3.26 -18.41 4.94
C CYS A 133 -2.64 -17.25 4.17
N VAL A 134 -1.32 -17.18 4.06
CA VAL A 134 -0.65 -16.18 3.19
C VAL A 134 -1.02 -16.40 1.72
N VAL A 135 -1.13 -17.66 1.29
CA VAL A 135 -1.61 -17.99 -0.06
C VAL A 135 -3.09 -17.63 -0.22
N ALA A 136 -3.92 -17.94 0.78
CA ALA A 136 -5.36 -17.68 0.74
C ALA A 136 -5.67 -16.18 0.64
N ASP A 137 -5.02 -15.34 1.46
CA ASP A 137 -5.31 -13.90 1.54
C ASP A 137 -4.56 -13.07 0.50
N PHE A 138 -3.38 -13.50 0.05
CA PHE A 138 -2.54 -12.68 -0.83
C PHE A 138 -2.08 -13.35 -2.13
N PHE A 139 -1.26 -14.40 -2.08
CA PHE A 139 -0.59 -14.87 -3.31
C PHE A 139 -1.56 -15.38 -4.38
N ARG A 140 -2.57 -16.17 -3.99
CA ARG A 140 -3.57 -16.68 -4.93
C ARG A 140 -4.48 -15.57 -5.50
N PRO A 141 -5.12 -14.72 -4.68
CA PRO A 141 -5.98 -13.66 -5.22
C PRO A 141 -5.19 -12.60 -6.01
N ALA A 142 -3.93 -12.35 -5.66
CA ALA A 142 -3.05 -11.41 -6.36
C ALA A 142 -2.38 -12.01 -7.60
N GLU A 143 -2.47 -13.32 -7.85
CA GLU A 143 -1.72 -14.00 -8.92
C GLU A 143 -1.83 -13.31 -10.29
N PRO A 144 -3.01 -12.89 -10.78
CA PRO A 144 -3.11 -12.17 -12.06
C PRO A 144 -2.30 -10.88 -12.10
N LEU A 145 -2.27 -10.15 -10.99
CA LEU A 145 -1.55 -8.88 -10.86
C LEU A 145 -0.05 -9.11 -10.71
N LEU A 146 0.36 -10.08 -9.87
CA LEU A 146 1.76 -10.49 -9.70
C LEU A 146 2.38 -11.07 -10.98
N ALA A 147 1.55 -11.63 -11.88
CA ALA A 147 2.00 -12.09 -13.20
C ALA A 147 2.10 -10.94 -14.23
N THR A 148 1.51 -9.77 -13.95
CA THR A 148 1.43 -8.64 -14.88
C THR A 148 2.57 -7.64 -14.69
N ALA A 149 2.93 -7.32 -13.43
CA ALA A 149 3.95 -6.30 -13.13
C ALA A 149 4.78 -6.64 -11.88
N PRO A 150 6.03 -6.13 -11.79
CA PRO A 150 6.78 -6.08 -10.55
C PRO A 150 6.01 -5.31 -9.48
N VAL A 151 6.22 -5.66 -8.21
CA VAL A 151 5.49 -5.07 -7.08
C VAL A 151 6.45 -4.50 -6.04
N ALA A 152 6.22 -3.25 -5.63
CA ALA A 152 6.83 -2.63 -4.46
C ALA A 152 5.88 -2.77 -3.26
N LEU A 153 6.38 -3.29 -2.15
CA LEU A 153 5.58 -3.65 -0.98
C LEU A 153 5.99 -2.82 0.23
N THR A 154 5.03 -2.41 1.05
CA THR A 154 5.27 -1.93 2.42
C THR A 154 4.48 -2.78 3.40
N ARG A 155 4.90 -2.80 4.67
CA ARG A 155 4.24 -3.54 5.74
C ARG A 155 3.13 -2.71 6.37
N GLY A 156 2.00 -3.34 6.69
CA GLY A 156 0.93 -2.73 7.49
C GLY A 156 0.83 -3.32 8.89
N ASN A 157 -0.07 -2.78 9.72
CA ASN A 157 -0.21 -3.17 11.13
C ASN A 157 -0.71 -4.61 11.31
N HIS A 158 -1.43 -5.18 10.34
CA HIS A 158 -1.82 -6.59 10.39
C HIS A 158 -0.61 -7.54 10.33
N GLU A 159 0.52 -7.08 9.83
CA GLU A 159 1.80 -7.79 9.83
C GLU A 159 2.79 -7.28 10.90
N ASP A 160 2.28 -6.70 12.00
CA ASP A 160 3.13 -6.34 13.12
C ASP A 160 3.80 -7.55 13.78
N CYS A 161 4.95 -7.28 14.41
CA CYS A 161 5.62 -8.31 15.19
C CYS A 161 4.80 -8.61 16.44
N ASN A 162 4.58 -9.90 16.72
CA ASN A 162 4.12 -10.33 18.03
C ASN A 162 5.18 -10.03 19.11
N ALA A 163 4.80 -10.15 20.39
CA ALA A 163 5.68 -9.87 21.52
C ALA A 163 6.98 -10.69 21.55
N ALA A 164 6.97 -11.90 20.95
CA ALA A 164 8.16 -12.74 20.84
C ALA A 164 9.06 -12.38 19.66
N GLN A 165 8.64 -11.44 18.79
CA GLN A 165 9.32 -11.05 17.55
C GLN A 165 9.69 -12.25 16.66
N GLN A 166 8.84 -13.27 16.68
CA GLN A 166 9.12 -14.58 16.10
C GLN A 166 7.82 -15.22 15.62
N GLY A 167 7.75 -15.61 14.34
CA GLY A 167 6.54 -16.14 13.75
C GLY A 167 5.38 -15.13 13.73
N GLY A 168 4.15 -15.61 13.67
CA GLY A 168 2.96 -14.76 13.50
C GLY A 168 2.97 -14.01 12.16
N ALA A 169 2.06 -13.05 11.98
CA ALA A 169 1.92 -12.31 10.73
C ALA A 169 3.18 -11.50 10.38
N GLY A 170 3.81 -10.83 11.36
CA GLY A 170 5.10 -10.18 11.14
C GLY A 170 6.23 -11.13 10.76
N GLY A 171 6.28 -12.34 11.33
CA GLY A 171 7.20 -13.37 10.86
C GLY A 171 6.94 -13.78 9.41
N SER A 172 5.67 -13.85 8.99
CA SER A 172 5.27 -14.16 7.61
C SER A 172 5.66 -13.05 6.64
N TRP A 173 5.50 -11.78 7.03
CA TRP A 173 6.00 -10.65 6.26
C TRP A 173 7.50 -10.77 5.98
N PHE A 174 8.31 -10.96 7.03
CA PHE A 174 9.76 -11.12 6.85
C PHE A 174 10.14 -12.42 6.15
N ARG A 175 9.28 -13.43 6.13
CA ARG A 175 9.55 -14.68 5.42
C ARG A 175 9.32 -14.57 3.92
N TYR A 176 8.31 -13.80 3.48
CA TYR A 176 7.78 -13.87 2.11
C TYR A 176 7.72 -12.55 1.35
N LEU A 177 7.63 -11.40 2.02
CA LEU A 177 7.25 -10.12 1.40
C LEU A 177 8.22 -8.96 1.66
N ALA A 178 9.03 -9.04 2.73
CA ALA A 178 9.98 -8.00 3.07
C ALA A 178 11.10 -7.85 2.02
N ASP A 179 11.70 -6.66 1.96
CA ASP A 179 12.90 -6.38 1.15
C ASP A 179 14.11 -7.25 1.54
N VAL A 180 14.22 -7.61 2.82
CA VAL A 180 15.25 -8.53 3.31
C VAL A 180 14.56 -9.70 4.00
N LEU A 181 14.54 -10.84 3.32
CA LEU A 181 13.86 -12.03 3.84
C LEU A 181 14.63 -12.68 5.00
N ARG A 182 13.87 -13.29 5.91
CA ARG A 182 14.36 -13.98 7.11
C ARG A 182 13.84 -15.42 7.13
N PRO A 183 14.71 -16.42 6.98
CA PRO A 183 14.28 -17.81 6.90
C PRO A 183 13.87 -18.40 8.25
N ASP A 184 14.30 -17.79 9.35
CA ASP A 184 14.08 -18.26 10.71
C ASP A 184 12.77 -17.78 11.31
N GLY A 185 11.97 -16.97 10.60
CA GLY A 185 10.71 -16.41 11.09
C GLY A 185 10.88 -15.23 12.05
N ARG A 186 12.10 -14.69 12.18
CA ARG A 186 12.37 -13.52 13.01
C ARG A 186 11.69 -12.27 12.43
N CYS A 187 11.19 -11.42 13.32
CA CYS A 187 10.55 -10.16 12.98
C CYS A 187 11.31 -8.96 13.58
N ILE A 188 11.30 -7.82 12.91
CA ILE A 188 11.79 -6.55 13.47
C ILE A 188 10.67 -5.52 13.52
N THR A 189 10.50 -4.85 14.65
CA THR A 189 9.38 -3.91 14.86
C THR A 189 9.51 -2.68 13.97
N TYR A 190 10.72 -2.14 13.78
CA TYR A 190 10.95 -0.95 12.97
C TYR A 190 11.96 -1.24 11.86
N SER A 191 11.48 -1.61 10.67
CA SER A 191 12.36 -1.79 9.50
C SER A 191 13.02 -0.48 9.10
N PRO A 192 14.22 -0.52 8.48
CA PRO A 192 14.80 0.67 7.86
C PRO A 192 13.94 1.16 6.69
N THR A 193 14.09 2.44 6.35
CA THR A 193 13.52 3.02 5.12
C THR A 193 14.19 2.39 3.90
N VAL A 194 13.41 2.00 2.88
CA VAL A 194 13.92 1.30 1.69
C VAL A 194 13.68 2.15 0.43
N PRO A 195 14.74 2.65 -0.22
CA PRO A 195 14.62 3.29 -1.53
C PRO A 195 14.62 2.24 -2.66
N ILE A 196 13.69 2.38 -3.61
CA ILE A 196 13.54 1.50 -4.77
C ILE A 196 13.64 2.36 -6.03
N ARG A 197 14.61 2.06 -6.90
CA ARG A 197 14.81 2.83 -8.14
C ARG A 197 13.96 2.23 -9.27
N ALA A 198 12.93 2.94 -9.69
CA ALA A 198 12.13 2.64 -10.88
C ALA A 198 12.51 3.58 -12.04
N GLY A 199 13.81 3.56 -12.38
CA GLY A 199 14.39 4.47 -13.37
C GLY A 199 14.43 5.93 -12.89
N THR A 200 13.78 6.85 -13.60
CA THR A 200 13.68 8.28 -13.20
C THR A 200 12.57 8.58 -12.19
N LEU A 201 11.69 7.60 -11.91
CA LEU A 201 10.83 7.60 -10.71
C LEU A 201 11.53 6.78 -9.62
N ASN A 202 11.62 7.32 -8.40
CA ASN A 202 12.12 6.61 -7.25
C ASN A 202 10.97 6.41 -6.26
N LEU A 203 10.84 5.21 -5.71
CA LEU A 203 9.93 4.94 -4.60
C LEU A 203 10.73 4.88 -3.30
N VAL A 204 10.12 5.27 -2.18
CA VAL A 204 10.74 5.12 -0.86
C VAL A 204 9.71 4.57 0.12
N SER A 205 9.94 3.33 0.57
CA SER A 205 9.10 2.66 1.56
C SER A 205 9.43 3.15 2.95
N VAL A 206 8.41 3.56 3.70
CA VAL A 206 8.47 3.82 5.14
C VAL A 206 7.55 2.82 5.83
N ASP A 207 8.16 1.86 6.54
CA ASP A 207 7.45 0.89 7.36
C ASP A 207 6.81 1.56 8.59
N SER A 208 5.53 1.92 8.46
CA SER A 208 4.72 2.62 9.45
C SER A 208 3.77 1.72 10.22
N SER A 209 3.91 0.40 10.09
CA SER A 209 3.03 -0.58 10.73
C SER A 209 2.84 -0.27 12.23
N PHE A 210 3.94 0.06 12.91
CA PHE A 210 3.96 0.32 14.35
C PHE A 210 4.04 1.82 14.72
N ALA A 211 3.56 2.74 13.86
CA ALA A 211 3.66 4.18 14.13
C ALA A 211 2.82 4.65 15.31
N ASP A 212 1.53 4.29 15.30
CA ASP A 212 0.57 4.49 16.37
C ASP A 212 -0.26 3.20 16.47
N PRO A 213 0.21 2.17 17.18
CA PRO A 213 -0.36 0.82 17.08
C PRO A 213 -1.79 0.71 17.62
N GLY A 214 -2.27 1.70 18.37
CA GLY A 214 -3.66 1.74 18.85
C GLY A 214 -4.52 2.79 18.13
N ASP A 215 -3.98 3.47 17.12
CA ASP A 215 -4.63 4.58 16.40
C ASP A 215 -5.28 5.60 17.35
N THR A 216 -4.54 5.93 18.41
CA THR A 216 -5.01 6.77 19.52
C THR A 216 -4.65 8.25 19.35
N GLY A 217 -3.92 8.59 18.28
CA GLY A 217 -3.27 9.89 18.11
C GLY A 217 -1.95 10.02 18.86
N SER A 218 -1.37 8.90 19.33
CA SER A 218 -0.13 8.90 20.10
C SER A 218 1.06 9.32 19.24
N THR A 219 1.90 10.21 19.76
CA THR A 219 3.14 10.68 19.11
C THR A 219 4.41 10.04 19.69
N ALA A 220 4.26 8.97 20.49
CA ALA A 220 5.34 8.35 21.24
C ALA A 220 6.50 7.87 20.36
N GLN A 221 6.23 7.43 19.13
CA GLN A 221 7.25 6.94 18.20
C GLN A 221 7.85 8.01 17.28
N SER A 222 7.53 9.29 17.49
CA SER A 222 7.96 10.39 16.61
C SER A 222 9.47 10.39 16.34
N GLY A 223 10.32 10.17 17.36
CA GLY A 223 11.76 10.11 17.18
C GLY A 223 12.24 8.94 16.29
N VAL A 224 11.53 7.80 16.29
CA VAL A 224 11.82 6.67 15.39
C VAL A 224 11.49 7.05 13.97
N PHE A 225 10.29 7.57 13.73
CA PHE A 225 9.83 7.93 12.40
C PHE A 225 10.53 9.17 11.84
N THR A 226 11.01 10.08 12.68
CA THR A 226 11.86 11.21 12.26
C THR A 226 13.11 10.69 11.56
N ARG A 227 13.75 9.65 12.10
CA ARG A 227 14.91 9.02 11.44
C ARG A 227 14.53 8.34 10.11
N ARG A 228 13.30 7.81 10.00
CA ARG A 228 12.80 7.19 8.76
C ARG A 228 12.57 8.23 7.67
N PHE A 229 11.96 9.36 8.00
CA PHE A 229 11.76 10.46 7.06
C PHE A 229 13.05 11.25 6.77
N GLU A 230 14.01 11.29 7.68
CA GLU A 230 15.35 11.80 7.35
C GLU A 230 16.03 10.93 6.30
N ALA A 231 15.89 9.59 6.39
CA ALA A 231 16.38 8.69 5.36
C ALA A 231 15.66 8.87 4.00
N VAL A 232 14.36 9.19 4.00
CA VAL A 232 13.64 9.61 2.78
C VAL A 232 14.30 10.85 2.16
N ASN A 233 14.53 11.89 2.97
CA ASN A 233 15.16 13.12 2.52
C ASN A 233 16.60 12.91 2.03
N GLN A 234 17.34 11.98 2.63
CA GLN A 234 18.68 11.60 2.17
C GLN A 234 18.65 10.84 0.84
N ALA A 235 17.69 9.93 0.66
CA ALA A 235 17.50 9.21 -0.60
C ALA A 235 17.14 10.17 -1.74
N ALA A 236 16.26 11.15 -1.47
CA ALA A 236 15.84 12.18 -2.41
C ALA A 236 17.00 13.06 -2.93
N ARG A 237 18.03 13.28 -2.10
CA ARG A 237 19.23 14.04 -2.46
C ARG A 237 20.19 13.29 -3.40
N GLN A 238 20.10 11.96 -3.49
CA GLN A 238 20.99 11.18 -4.35
C GLN A 238 20.70 11.45 -5.85
N HIS A 239 19.44 11.74 -6.20
CA HIS A 239 19.03 12.06 -7.58
C HIS A 239 18.08 13.26 -7.58
N PRO A 240 18.60 14.49 -7.40
CA PRO A 240 17.77 15.68 -7.23
C PRO A 240 16.93 16.04 -8.48
N ALA A 241 17.29 15.51 -9.65
CA ALA A 241 16.54 15.69 -10.90
C ALA A 241 15.42 14.64 -11.11
N ASN A 242 15.31 13.64 -10.25
CA ASN A 242 14.32 12.58 -10.35
C ASN A 242 13.13 12.82 -9.42
N ASP A 243 11.97 12.30 -9.82
CA ASP A 243 10.77 12.29 -8.98
C ASP A 243 10.86 11.20 -7.91
N TYR A 244 10.32 11.50 -6.73
CA TYR A 244 10.19 10.55 -5.62
C TYR A 244 8.73 10.41 -5.18
N PHE A 245 8.26 9.18 -5.06
CA PHE A 245 7.04 8.85 -4.31
C PHE A 245 7.44 8.17 -3.00
N VAL A 246 6.90 8.67 -1.90
CA VAL A 246 7.01 7.99 -0.61
C VAL A 246 5.78 7.11 -0.46
N PHE A 247 5.95 5.87 -0.02
CA PHE A 247 4.83 5.01 0.29
C PHE A 247 4.99 4.41 1.67
N THR A 248 3.89 4.40 2.40
CA THR A 248 3.75 4.01 3.79
C THR A 248 2.46 3.23 3.92
N HIS A 249 2.26 2.47 4.99
CA HIS A 249 0.93 1.91 5.24
C HIS A 249 0.00 2.95 5.87
N LYS A 250 0.32 3.43 7.07
CA LYS A 250 -0.43 4.49 7.74
C LYS A 250 -0.25 5.83 7.01
N PRO A 251 -1.32 6.59 6.73
CA PRO A 251 -1.24 7.89 6.07
C PRO A 251 -0.53 8.94 6.93
N VAL A 252 0.06 9.95 6.30
CA VAL A 252 0.72 11.06 7.01
C VAL A 252 -0.27 12.22 7.27
N TRP A 253 -1.15 12.50 6.31
CA TRP A 253 -2.04 13.67 6.32
C TRP A 253 -3.47 13.37 5.83
N MET A 254 -3.94 12.12 5.93
CA MET A 254 -5.26 11.72 5.40
C MET A 254 -6.33 12.32 6.30
N VAL A 255 -7.39 12.91 5.76
CA VAL A 255 -8.49 13.44 6.58
C VAL A 255 -9.56 12.38 6.76
N LYS A 256 -9.73 11.92 8.00
CA LYS A 256 -10.71 10.90 8.39
C LYS A 256 -12.10 11.48 8.50
N ALA A 257 -12.21 12.67 9.10
CA ALA A 257 -13.48 13.34 9.32
C ALA A 257 -13.31 14.85 9.34
N ALA A 258 -14.33 15.58 8.88
CA ALA A 258 -14.38 17.04 8.95
C ALA A 258 -15.80 17.56 9.24
N GLY A 259 -15.88 18.55 10.12
CA GLY A 259 -17.11 19.25 10.49
C GLY A 259 -17.15 20.70 10.00
N THR A 260 -18.24 21.41 10.29
CA THR A 260 -18.44 22.78 9.79
C THR A 260 -17.54 23.82 10.46
N LEU A 261 -17.22 23.68 11.76
CA LEU A 261 -16.34 24.62 12.46
C LEU A 261 -14.87 24.41 12.06
N PRO A 262 -14.04 25.47 11.93
CA PRO A 262 -12.67 25.37 11.43
C PRO A 262 -11.79 24.30 12.11
N GLN A 263 -11.93 24.12 13.42
CA GLN A 263 -11.14 23.15 14.21
C GLN A 263 -11.69 21.72 14.15
N ASN A 264 -12.85 21.50 13.54
CA ASN A 264 -13.45 20.18 13.43
C ASN A 264 -12.83 19.45 12.24
N VAL A 265 -11.61 18.96 12.41
CA VAL A 265 -10.94 18.09 11.45
C VAL A 265 -10.13 17.05 12.23
N GLU A 266 -10.25 15.80 11.80
CA GLU A 266 -9.46 14.69 12.28
C GLU A 266 -8.65 14.16 11.11
N TRP A 267 -7.31 14.20 11.22
CA TRP A 267 -6.42 13.58 10.25
C TRP A 267 -5.65 12.42 10.88
N ALA A 268 -5.25 11.48 10.03
CA ALA A 268 -4.65 10.24 10.44
C ALA A 268 -3.20 10.42 10.93
N THR A 269 -2.84 9.56 11.88
CA THR A 269 -1.47 9.26 12.30
C THR A 269 -0.58 10.48 12.63
N PRO A 270 -0.95 11.31 13.63
CA PRO A 270 -0.21 12.51 14.02
C PRO A 270 1.30 12.30 14.27
N VAL A 271 1.71 11.10 14.66
CA VAL A 271 3.12 10.74 14.84
C VAL A 271 3.96 10.82 13.56
N LEU A 272 3.38 10.48 12.40
CA LEU A 272 4.09 10.55 11.12
C LEU A 272 4.21 12.00 10.65
N ASP A 273 3.14 12.79 10.81
CA ASP A 273 3.17 14.24 10.57
C ASP A 273 4.24 14.92 11.44
N ALA A 274 4.21 14.70 12.75
CA ALA A 274 5.19 15.24 13.69
C ALA A 274 6.63 14.79 13.34
N ALA A 275 6.79 13.56 12.86
CA ALA A 275 8.08 13.03 12.44
C ALA A 275 8.61 13.73 11.18
N VAL A 276 7.77 14.04 10.19
CA VAL A 276 8.17 14.85 9.02
C VAL A 276 8.60 16.25 9.44
N ALA A 277 7.83 16.90 10.32
CA ALA A 277 8.14 18.24 10.83
C ALA A 277 9.43 18.28 11.68
N ALA A 278 9.79 17.17 12.32
CA ALA A 278 11.00 17.03 13.12
C ALA A 278 12.27 16.68 12.30
N THR A 279 12.15 16.40 11.00
CA THR A 279 13.32 16.20 10.13
C THR A 279 14.19 17.45 10.05
N GLY A 280 15.44 17.32 9.61
CA GLY A 280 16.33 18.48 9.45
C GLY A 280 15.86 19.49 8.41
N LEU A 281 14.97 19.09 7.50
CA LEU A 281 14.33 20.00 6.53
C LEU A 281 13.00 20.58 7.04
N HIS A 282 12.44 20.06 8.14
CA HIS A 282 11.09 20.34 8.62
C HIS A 282 9.96 20.03 7.60
N ARG A 283 10.29 19.26 6.57
CA ARG A 283 9.44 18.86 5.45
C ARG A 283 10.08 17.69 4.70
N LEU A 284 9.34 17.10 3.77
CA LEU A 284 9.91 16.20 2.78
C LEU A 284 10.64 17.00 1.67
N ALA A 285 11.68 16.42 1.08
CA ALA A 285 12.45 17.05 0.01
C ALA A 285 11.56 17.51 -1.16
N ASP A 286 11.95 18.59 -1.85
CA ASP A 286 11.09 19.24 -2.86
C ASP A 286 10.73 18.31 -4.04
N ASN A 287 11.62 17.37 -4.39
CA ASN A 287 11.40 16.35 -5.42
C ASN A 287 10.61 15.11 -4.93
N VAL A 288 10.17 15.06 -3.66
CA VAL A 288 9.10 14.17 -3.24
C VAL A 288 7.78 14.72 -3.77
N ARG A 289 7.22 14.06 -4.77
CA ARG A 289 6.06 14.52 -5.54
C ARG A 289 4.73 14.07 -4.95
N LEU A 290 4.71 12.93 -4.25
CA LEU A 290 3.48 12.28 -3.78
C LEU A 290 3.78 11.38 -2.57
N VAL A 291 2.83 11.29 -1.63
CA VAL A 291 2.80 10.29 -0.57
C VAL A 291 1.64 9.31 -0.83
N LEU A 292 1.94 8.02 -0.79
CA LEU A 292 0.99 6.91 -0.99
C LEU A 292 0.76 6.18 0.35
N SER A 293 -0.50 5.85 0.65
CA SER A 293 -0.86 5.13 1.88
C SER A 293 -2.09 4.24 1.75
N GLY A 294 -2.33 3.39 2.74
CA GLY A 294 -3.53 2.55 2.91
C GLY A 294 -4.13 2.77 4.30
N HIS A 295 -4.33 1.70 5.06
CA HIS A 295 -4.77 1.62 6.46
C HIS A 295 -6.23 2.03 6.71
N ILE A 296 -6.64 3.17 6.17
CA ILE A 296 -8.04 3.60 6.19
C ILE A 296 -8.69 3.01 4.94
N HIS A 297 -9.76 2.23 5.13
CA HIS A 297 -10.35 1.39 4.09
C HIS A 297 -11.24 2.17 3.11
N LEU A 298 -10.66 3.18 2.46
CA LEU A 298 -11.27 4.04 1.45
C LEU A 298 -10.22 4.54 0.46
N TYR A 299 -10.68 5.18 -0.62
CA TYR A 299 -9.82 6.03 -1.45
C TYR A 299 -10.02 7.49 -1.07
N GLN A 300 -8.92 8.20 -0.85
CA GLN A 300 -8.91 9.67 -0.77
C GLN A 300 -7.65 10.21 -1.41
N MET A 301 -7.81 11.23 -2.25
CA MET A 301 -6.72 12.10 -2.67
C MET A 301 -6.93 13.48 -2.04
N LEU A 302 -5.84 14.12 -1.62
CA LEU A 302 -5.84 15.51 -1.20
C LEU A 302 -4.53 16.20 -1.52
N ASP A 303 -4.59 17.52 -1.66
CA ASP A 303 -3.42 18.37 -1.83
C ASP A 303 -3.57 19.69 -1.07
N PHE A 304 -2.46 20.43 -1.01
CA PHE A 304 -2.34 21.64 -0.19
C PHE A 304 -2.14 22.91 -1.03
N GLY A 305 -1.90 22.80 -2.34
CA GLY A 305 -1.50 23.96 -3.14
C GLY A 305 -0.17 24.57 -2.68
N THR A 306 0.74 23.77 -2.14
CA THR A 306 2.04 24.21 -1.62
C THR A 306 3.15 23.20 -1.97
N GLY A 307 4.35 23.41 -1.43
CA GLY A 307 5.47 22.48 -1.59
C GLY A 307 5.29 21.18 -0.79
N ARG A 308 4.30 21.09 0.12
CA ARG A 308 3.94 19.84 0.79
C ARG A 308 3.41 18.85 -0.27
N PRO A 309 3.96 17.63 -0.35
CA PRO A 309 3.45 16.64 -1.30
C PRO A 309 1.96 16.35 -1.04
N PRO A 310 1.15 16.20 -2.09
CA PRO A 310 -0.17 15.64 -2.00
C PRO A 310 -0.12 14.25 -1.38
N GLN A 311 -1.27 13.80 -0.87
CA GLN A 311 -1.43 12.45 -0.37
C GLN A 311 -2.51 11.71 -1.13
N LEU A 312 -2.22 10.46 -1.48
CA LEU A 312 -3.13 9.50 -2.06
C LEU A 312 -3.24 8.29 -1.12
N THR A 313 -4.40 8.11 -0.52
CA THR A 313 -4.76 6.96 0.32
C THR A 313 -5.60 6.00 -0.50
N VAL A 314 -5.23 4.72 -0.53
CA VAL A 314 -5.90 3.64 -1.26
C VAL A 314 -5.90 2.38 -0.39
N GLY A 315 -6.80 2.35 0.60
CA GLY A 315 -7.02 1.17 1.45
C GLY A 315 -8.32 0.42 1.13
N SER A 316 -8.95 0.69 0.00
CA SER A 316 -10.26 0.11 -0.34
C SER A 316 -10.18 -1.12 -1.23
N SER A 317 -9.14 -1.94 -1.15
CA SER A 317 -8.94 -3.01 -2.13
C SER A 317 -9.35 -4.42 -1.65
N GLY A 318 -9.77 -4.59 -0.39
CA GLY A 318 -10.26 -5.89 0.10
C GLY A 318 -11.05 -5.81 1.41
N GLY A 319 -10.44 -5.27 2.46
CA GLY A 319 -11.00 -5.19 3.81
C GLY A 319 -12.29 -4.37 3.91
N PRO A 320 -13.07 -4.47 5.01
CA PRO A 320 -14.35 -3.79 5.17
C PRO A 320 -14.21 -2.28 5.06
N LEU A 321 -15.05 -1.62 4.25
CA LEU A 321 -14.90 -0.21 3.95
C LEU A 321 -15.26 0.70 5.14
N ASP A 322 -14.43 1.73 5.33
CA ASP A 322 -14.66 2.81 6.27
C ASP A 322 -15.61 3.87 5.68
N ASN A 323 -16.19 4.69 6.57
CA ASN A 323 -16.77 5.95 6.14
C ASN A 323 -15.66 6.99 5.99
N GLY A 324 -15.73 7.83 4.95
CA GLY A 324 -14.81 8.95 4.80
C GLY A 324 -15.42 10.28 5.23
N PRO A 325 -14.74 11.40 4.93
CA PRO A 325 -15.23 12.73 5.24
C PRO A 325 -16.16 13.28 4.14
N ASP A 326 -16.96 14.28 4.51
CA ASP A 326 -17.57 15.16 3.52
C ASP A 326 -16.51 16.14 2.99
N ASP A 327 -16.01 15.92 1.76
CA ASP A 327 -14.93 16.70 1.15
C ASP A 327 -15.21 18.22 1.12
N ALA A 328 -16.49 18.64 1.01
CA ALA A 328 -16.86 20.06 1.05
C ALA A 328 -16.54 20.71 2.40
N LYS A 329 -16.41 19.89 3.46
CA LYS A 329 -15.99 20.33 4.80
C LYS A 329 -14.49 20.12 5.03
N VAL A 330 -13.79 19.39 4.17
CA VAL A 330 -12.33 19.17 4.26
C VAL A 330 -11.57 20.36 3.67
N VAL A 331 -12.02 20.87 2.53
CA VAL A 331 -11.36 22.00 1.85
C VAL A 331 -11.28 23.22 2.77
N GLY A 332 -10.08 23.79 2.89
CA GLY A 332 -9.77 24.93 3.75
C GLY A 332 -9.44 24.57 5.21
N LYS A 333 -9.56 23.31 5.63
CA LYS A 333 -9.13 22.88 6.97
C LYS A 333 -7.61 22.87 7.07
N GLU A 334 -7.08 23.43 8.16
CA GLU A 334 -5.65 23.41 8.44
C GLU A 334 -5.29 22.10 9.12
N ILE A 335 -4.42 21.30 8.51
CA ILE A 335 -3.94 20.02 9.06
C ILE A 335 -2.41 19.91 8.99
N GLY A 336 -1.89 18.98 9.78
CA GLY A 336 -0.47 18.66 9.83
C GLY A 336 0.39 19.75 10.48
N THR A 337 1.70 19.56 10.40
CA THR A 337 2.70 20.41 11.06
C THR A 337 3.74 20.90 10.05
N PRO A 338 3.89 22.22 9.83
CA PRO A 338 3.01 23.29 10.31
C PRO A 338 1.58 23.14 9.77
N PRO A 339 0.55 23.71 10.42
CA PRO A 339 -0.80 23.70 9.89
C PRO A 339 -0.83 24.27 8.47
N THR A 340 -1.44 23.54 7.54
CA THR A 340 -1.59 23.97 6.14
C THR A 340 -2.99 23.64 5.68
N ALA A 341 -3.65 24.61 5.05
CA ALA A 341 -4.99 24.44 4.52
C ALA A 341 -5.01 23.36 3.43
N VAL A 342 -5.95 22.43 3.50
CA VAL A 342 -6.25 21.52 2.39
C VAL A 342 -6.84 22.33 1.24
N HIS A 343 -6.20 22.28 0.09
CA HIS A 343 -6.62 22.99 -1.11
C HIS A 343 -7.70 22.21 -1.87
N GLN A 344 -7.57 20.88 -1.94
CA GLN A 344 -8.51 19.99 -2.60
C GLN A 344 -8.55 18.64 -1.89
N SER A 345 -9.73 18.01 -1.86
CA SER A 345 -9.94 16.63 -1.40
C SER A 345 -11.00 15.96 -2.27
N ILE A 346 -10.75 14.72 -2.68
CA ILE A 346 -11.72 13.86 -3.36
C ILE A 346 -11.65 12.46 -2.74
N THR A 347 -12.76 12.06 -2.14
CA THR A 347 -12.98 10.75 -1.53
C THR A 347 -13.98 9.96 -2.36
N GLN A 348 -13.73 8.66 -2.57
CA GLN A 348 -14.63 7.80 -3.34
C GLN A 348 -15.57 7.05 -2.40
N GLU A 349 -16.79 7.57 -2.31
CA GLU A 349 -17.81 7.12 -1.37
C GLU A 349 -19.14 6.82 -2.09
N GLN A 350 -20.05 6.17 -1.38
CA GLN A 350 -21.43 5.96 -1.84
C GLN A 350 -22.24 7.27 -1.75
N THR A 351 -22.02 8.04 -0.70
CA THR A 351 -22.59 9.37 -0.44
C THR A 351 -21.58 10.20 0.35
N PRO A 352 -21.58 11.53 0.27
CA PRO A 352 -20.64 12.38 1.02
C PRO A 352 -20.64 12.08 2.53
N GLY A 353 -19.47 11.75 3.08
CA GLY A 353 -19.28 11.36 4.48
C GLY A 353 -19.82 9.96 4.83
N GLY A 354 -20.11 9.15 3.81
CA GLY A 354 -20.65 7.80 3.94
C GLY A 354 -19.59 6.74 3.66
N GLN A 355 -20.03 5.48 3.52
CA GLN A 355 -19.14 4.35 3.28
C GLN A 355 -18.37 4.53 1.97
N GLY A 356 -17.09 4.16 1.98
CA GLY A 356 -16.22 4.15 0.82
C GLY A 356 -16.70 3.25 -0.32
N VAL A 357 -15.87 3.15 -1.36
CA VAL A 357 -16.08 2.25 -2.50
C VAL A 357 -14.84 1.39 -2.71
N PHE A 358 -15.05 0.11 -2.95
CA PHE A 358 -13.99 -0.83 -3.28
C PHE A 358 -13.33 -0.50 -4.62
N GLY A 359 -12.01 -0.50 -4.66
CA GLY A 359 -11.26 -0.21 -5.86
C GLY A 359 -9.75 -0.11 -5.66
N TYR A 360 -9.11 0.50 -6.65
CA TYR A 360 -7.66 0.75 -6.70
C TYR A 360 -7.40 2.03 -7.50
N ALA A 361 -6.21 2.59 -7.34
CA ALA A 361 -5.81 3.79 -8.09
C ALA A 361 -4.79 3.47 -9.18
N VAL A 362 -4.76 4.26 -10.23
CA VAL A 362 -3.73 4.20 -11.28
C VAL A 362 -3.16 5.59 -11.51
N LEU A 363 -1.83 5.68 -11.52
CA LEU A 363 -1.05 6.84 -11.94
C LEU A 363 -0.46 6.53 -13.32
N ALA A 364 -0.97 7.17 -14.36
CA ALA A 364 -0.48 7.05 -15.73
C ALA A 364 0.43 8.23 -16.09
N ASP A 365 1.61 7.97 -16.65
CA ASP A 365 2.53 9.01 -17.11
C ASP A 365 1.92 9.76 -18.31
N GLY A 366 1.67 11.05 -18.12
CA GLY A 366 1.10 11.96 -19.11
C GLY A 366 2.13 12.78 -19.89
N GLY A 367 3.41 12.36 -19.91
CA GLY A 367 4.48 13.11 -20.58
C GLY A 367 5.16 14.13 -19.66
N GLY A 368 5.48 13.69 -18.42
CA GLY A 368 6.12 14.53 -17.39
C GLY A 368 5.22 14.85 -16.20
N THR A 369 3.94 14.48 -16.27
CA THR A 369 2.95 14.54 -15.18
C THR A 369 2.36 13.15 -14.92
N TRP A 370 1.55 13.00 -13.87
CA TRP A 370 0.85 11.77 -13.53
C TRP A 370 -0.66 12.00 -13.55
N ASN A 371 -1.37 11.30 -14.43
CA ASN A 371 -2.83 11.27 -14.44
C ASN A 371 -3.31 10.19 -13.47
N LEU A 372 -3.98 10.61 -12.41
CA LEU A 372 -4.57 9.80 -11.37
C LEU A 372 -6.02 9.46 -11.72
N THR A 373 -6.35 8.17 -11.74
CA THR A 373 -7.71 7.65 -11.84
C THR A 373 -8.00 6.68 -10.70
N PHE A 374 -9.22 6.71 -10.18
CA PHE A 374 -9.73 5.64 -9.33
C PHE A 374 -10.55 4.67 -10.16
N HIS A 375 -10.33 3.38 -9.96
CA HIS A 375 -11.02 2.30 -10.63
C HIS A 375 -11.79 1.46 -9.62
N ASP A 376 -13.07 1.20 -9.88
CA ASP A 376 -13.88 0.34 -9.03
C ASP A 376 -13.48 -1.14 -9.14
N ALA A 377 -14.17 -2.03 -8.41
CA ALA A 377 -13.90 -3.46 -8.44
C ALA A 377 -14.07 -4.13 -9.82
N SER A 378 -14.74 -3.48 -10.78
CA SER A 378 -14.84 -3.94 -12.18
C SER A 378 -13.69 -3.44 -13.06
N GLY A 379 -12.86 -2.53 -12.56
CA GLY A 379 -11.82 -1.84 -13.32
C GLY A 379 -12.32 -0.61 -14.08
N ALA A 380 -13.59 -0.24 -13.94
CA ALA A 380 -14.13 0.96 -14.56
C ALA A 380 -13.66 2.21 -13.79
N VAL A 381 -13.32 3.27 -14.52
CA VAL A 381 -12.99 4.57 -13.91
C VAL A 381 -14.22 5.10 -13.20
N ARG A 382 -14.06 5.52 -11.94
CA ARG A 382 -15.09 6.16 -11.13
C ARG A 382 -14.58 7.51 -10.63
N GLY A 383 -15.41 8.53 -10.77
CA GLY A 383 -15.07 9.90 -10.38
C GLY A 383 -14.24 10.62 -11.46
N GLN A 384 -13.54 11.67 -11.04
CA GLN A 384 -12.75 12.53 -11.92
C GLN A 384 -11.38 11.93 -12.22
N THR A 385 -10.80 12.34 -13.34
CA THR A 385 -9.37 12.12 -13.61
C THR A 385 -8.60 13.35 -13.17
N CYS A 386 -7.50 13.16 -12.44
CA CYS A 386 -6.75 14.27 -11.86
C CYS A 386 -5.28 14.23 -12.25
N ALA A 387 -4.75 15.32 -12.82
CA ALA A 387 -3.34 15.41 -13.17
C ALA A 387 -2.52 16.01 -12.03
N LEU A 388 -1.47 15.33 -11.57
CA LEU A 388 -0.51 15.87 -10.61
C LEU A 388 0.31 16.97 -11.28
N SER A 389 0.31 18.18 -10.73
CA SER A 389 1.07 19.32 -11.28
C SER A 389 2.56 18.97 -11.45
N THR A 390 3.26 19.67 -12.32
CA THR A 390 4.73 19.53 -12.44
C THR A 390 5.49 20.49 -11.51
N SER A 391 4.79 21.43 -10.87
CA SER A 391 5.39 22.42 -9.96
C SER A 391 5.88 21.77 -8.67
N ALA A 392 7.12 22.06 -8.27
CA ALA A 392 7.67 21.68 -6.97
C ALA A 392 7.27 22.64 -5.83
N ALA A 393 6.88 23.86 -6.17
CA ALA A 393 6.44 24.87 -5.21
C ALA A 393 4.94 24.78 -4.91
N ASP A 394 4.12 24.39 -5.88
CA ASP A 394 2.66 24.31 -5.80
C ASP A 394 2.20 22.94 -6.31
N LYS A 395 2.37 21.93 -5.46
CA LYS A 395 1.99 20.56 -5.79
C LYS A 395 0.48 20.42 -5.61
N THR A 396 -0.22 20.25 -6.73
CA THR A 396 -1.68 20.17 -6.77
C THR A 396 -2.13 19.05 -7.68
N PHE A 397 -3.36 18.59 -7.48
CA PHE A 397 -4.07 17.81 -8.48
C PHE A 397 -5.04 18.71 -9.25
N VAL A 398 -5.01 18.63 -10.58
CA VAL A 398 -5.94 19.33 -11.46
C VAL A 398 -6.94 18.32 -12.02
N CYS A 399 -8.16 18.34 -11.50
CA CYS A 399 -9.20 17.37 -11.84
C CYS A 399 -10.10 17.85 -12.99
N HIS A 400 -10.46 16.92 -13.88
CA HIS A 400 -11.28 17.16 -15.06
C HIS A 400 -12.34 16.07 -15.26
#